data_AF-A0A7H9DXH8-F1
#
_entry.id   AF-A0A7H9DXH8-F1
#
_cell.length_a   1.000
_cell.length_b   1.000
_cell.length_c   1.000
_cell.angle_alpha   90.00
_cell.angle_beta   90.00
_cell.angle_gamma   90.00
#
_symmetry.space_group_name_H-M   'P 1'
#
loop_
_entity.id
_entity.type
_entity.pdbx_description
1 polymer ?
#
loop_
_entity_poly.entity_id
_entity_poly.type
_entity_poly.pdbx_seq_one_letter_code
_entity_poly.pdbx_strand_id
1 'polypeptide(L)'
;MDWENFIEYESLIIQKQFAGEIRFGPTFFSLNSNPEIKELNNKIFGDWFYKHNSMIYLQQWNSTKNPDTNLIAIDIFTLQYKIVLENIKSVFGEMRYRNNQLYFVDQYNKKEYLITES
;
A
#
# COMPACT_ATOMS: atom_id res chain seq x y z
N MET A 1 -6.20 3.51 21.16
CA MET A 1 -6.76 3.09 19.87
C MET A 1 -6.21 1.71 19.62
N ASP A 2 -7.07 0.78 19.25
CA ASP A 2 -6.71 -0.63 19.14
C ASP A 2 -6.28 -0.95 17.71
N TRP A 3 -5.48 -2.01 17.58
CA TRP A 3 -5.14 -2.58 16.28
C TRP A 3 -6.35 -3.33 15.73
N GLU A 4 -6.71 -3.05 14.49
CA GLU A 4 -7.79 -3.73 13.77
C GLU A 4 -7.20 -4.58 12.62
N ASN A 5 -7.82 -5.73 12.33
CA ASN A 5 -7.39 -6.54 11.19
C ASN A 5 -7.65 -5.76 9.90
N PHE A 6 -6.60 -5.65 9.07
CA PHE A 6 -6.67 -4.97 7.78
C PHE A 6 -6.62 -5.97 6.63
N ILE A 7 -5.66 -6.89 6.70
CA ILE A 7 -5.42 -7.91 5.68
C ILE A 7 -5.18 -9.24 6.40
N GLU A 8 -5.83 -10.29 5.92
CA GLU A 8 -5.67 -11.64 6.46
C GLU A 8 -5.69 -12.64 5.30
N TYR A 9 -4.52 -13.17 4.95
CA TYR A 9 -4.35 -14.14 3.87
C TYR A 9 -3.36 -15.22 4.29
N GLU A 10 -3.81 -16.48 4.28
CA GLU A 10 -2.99 -17.65 4.62
C GLU A 10 -2.28 -17.48 5.96
N SER A 11 -0.95 -17.35 5.95
CA SER A 11 -0.13 -17.15 7.14
C SER A 11 0.13 -15.69 7.49
N LEU A 12 -0.29 -14.72 6.66
CA LEU A 12 0.00 -13.30 6.85
C LEU A 12 -1.23 -12.55 7.36
N ILE A 13 -1.10 -11.96 8.54
CA ILE A 13 -2.05 -10.99 9.10
C ILE A 13 -1.36 -9.64 9.12
N ILE A 14 -1.98 -8.62 8.53
CA ILE A 14 -1.59 -7.21 8.68
C ILE A 14 -2.72 -6.50 9.42
N GLN A 15 -2.36 -5.82 10.49
CA GLN A 15 -3.25 -5.00 11.29
C GLN A 15 -2.95 -3.53 11.04
N LYS A 16 -3.98 -2.69 11.12
CA LYS A 16 -3.85 -1.24 11.03
C LYS A 16 -4.25 -0.59 12.35
N GLN A 17 -3.64 0.56 12.63
CA GLN A 17 -4.03 1.44 13.72
C GLN A 17 -4.15 2.85 13.15
N PHE A 18 -5.25 3.54 13.46
CA PHE A 18 -5.44 4.93 13.04
C PHE A 18 -4.28 5.79 13.54
N ALA A 19 -3.61 6.48 12.62
CA ALA A 19 -2.49 7.36 12.92
C ALA A 19 -2.85 8.85 12.71
N GLY A 20 -3.87 9.14 11.89
CA GLY A 20 -4.38 10.49 11.71
C GLY A 20 -5.17 10.67 10.42
N GLU A 21 -5.48 11.92 10.12
CA GLU A 21 -6.14 12.32 8.88
C GLU A 21 -5.49 13.58 8.30
N ILE A 22 -5.47 13.66 6.98
CA ILE A 22 -5.21 14.93 6.30
C ILE A 22 -6.44 15.81 6.47
N ARG A 23 -6.26 17.09 6.78
CA ARG A 23 -7.39 18.04 6.92
C ARG A 23 -8.21 18.04 5.62
N PHE A 24 -9.49 17.69 5.71
CA PHE A 24 -10.40 17.51 4.56
C PHE A 24 -9.92 16.47 3.53
N GLY A 25 -9.13 15.49 3.95
CA GLY A 25 -8.52 14.49 3.10
C GLY A 25 -8.61 13.09 3.67
N PRO A 26 -7.84 12.14 3.12
CA PRO A 26 -7.88 10.75 3.54
C PRO A 26 -7.23 10.53 4.91
N THR A 27 -7.66 9.46 5.57
CA THR A 27 -7.05 8.93 6.79
C THR A 27 -5.78 8.14 6.46
N PHE A 28 -4.86 8.06 7.42
CA PHE A 28 -3.64 7.27 7.31
C PHE A 28 -3.40 6.46 8.58
N PHE A 29 -2.68 5.34 8.40
CA PHE A 29 -2.58 4.28 9.39
C PHE A 29 -1.13 3.85 9.58
N SER A 30 -0.81 3.44 10.80
CA SER A 30 0.35 2.60 11.08
C SER A 30 -0.03 1.15 10.84
N LEU A 31 0.90 0.36 10.30
CA LEU A 31 0.69 -1.06 10.05
C LEU A 31 1.64 -1.90 10.91
N ASN A 32 1.16 -3.07 11.32
CA ASN A 32 1.94 -4.13 11.95
C ASN A 32 1.54 -5.47 11.31
N SER A 33 2.42 -6.47 11.30
CA SER A 33 2.14 -7.75 10.69
C SER A 33 2.57 -8.94 11.56
N ASN A 34 1.90 -10.07 11.33
CA ASN A 34 2.28 -11.38 11.83
C ASN A 34 2.30 -12.38 10.67
N PRO A 35 3.46 -12.95 10.28
CA PRO A 35 4.79 -12.71 10.85
C PRO A 35 5.29 -11.27 10.63
N GLU A 36 6.32 -10.88 11.38
CA GLU A 36 6.86 -9.51 11.35
C GLU A 36 7.48 -9.18 9.97
N ILE A 37 7.03 -8.07 9.38
CA ILE A 37 7.62 -7.40 8.21
C ILE A 37 8.18 -6.07 8.71
N LYS A 38 9.48 -6.03 9.03
CA LYS A 38 10.13 -4.88 9.69
C LYS A 38 10.01 -3.59 8.90
N GLU A 39 9.93 -3.70 7.58
CA GLU A 39 9.79 -2.58 6.66
C GLU A 39 8.46 -1.84 6.80
N LEU A 40 7.44 -2.41 7.46
CA LEU A 40 6.19 -1.71 7.77
C LEU A 40 6.32 -0.76 8.97
N ASN A 41 7.28 -1.02 9.87
CA ASN A 41 7.44 -0.28 11.11
C ASN A 41 7.82 1.19 10.84
N ASN A 42 7.26 2.11 11.64
CA ASN A 42 7.49 3.56 11.57
C ASN A 42 7.14 4.21 10.20
N LYS A 43 6.31 3.54 9.40
CA LYS A 43 5.74 4.11 8.16
C LYS A 43 4.25 4.36 8.32
N ILE A 44 3.73 5.15 7.40
CA ILE A 44 2.29 5.44 7.30
C ILE A 44 1.77 4.99 5.95
N PHE A 45 0.53 4.51 5.95
CA PHE A 45 -0.11 3.91 4.80
C PHE A 45 -1.52 4.47 4.62
N GLY A 46 -2.00 4.50 3.38
CA GLY A 46 -3.39 4.81 3.08
C GLY A 46 -4.33 3.63 3.44
N ASP A 47 -5.63 3.91 3.53
CA ASP A 47 -6.66 2.90 3.81
C ASP A 47 -7.06 2.08 2.58
N TRP A 48 -6.07 1.55 1.87
CA TRP A 48 -6.32 0.82 0.64
C TRP A 48 -5.23 -0.22 0.40
N PHE A 49 -5.65 -1.38 -0.11
CA PHE A 49 -4.77 -2.43 -0.59
C PHE A 49 -5.36 -3.12 -1.81
N TYR A 50 -4.51 -3.83 -2.56
CA TYR A 50 -4.95 -4.70 -3.65
C TYR A 50 -4.16 -6.01 -3.64
N LYS A 51 -4.83 -7.12 -3.90
CA LYS A 51 -4.21 -8.46 -3.95
C LYS A 51 -4.20 -8.97 -5.38
N HIS A 52 -3.02 -9.36 -5.87
CA HIS A 52 -2.85 -10.07 -7.14
C HIS A 52 -1.84 -11.21 -6.98
N ASN A 53 -2.22 -12.44 -7.34
CA ASN A 53 -1.38 -13.62 -7.12
C ASN A 53 -0.92 -13.75 -5.66
N SER A 54 0.38 -13.91 -5.39
CA SER A 54 0.96 -13.92 -4.04
C SER A 54 1.26 -12.52 -3.50
N MET A 55 0.99 -11.45 -4.26
CA MET A 55 1.38 -10.08 -3.92
C MET A 55 0.23 -9.28 -3.34
N ILE A 56 0.50 -8.58 -2.24
CA ILE A 56 -0.32 -7.52 -1.67
C ILE A 56 0.34 -6.19 -2.02
N TYR A 57 -0.44 -5.29 -2.62
CA TYR A 57 -0.01 -3.94 -2.93
C TYR A 57 -0.59 -2.95 -1.92
N LEU A 58 0.25 -2.07 -1.40
CA LEU A 58 -0.11 -1.03 -0.44
C LEU A 58 0.44 0.32 -0.90
N GLN A 59 -0.25 1.40 -0.52
CA GLN A 59 0.24 2.75 -0.73
C GLN A 59 0.94 3.26 0.53
N GLN A 60 2.27 3.29 0.50
CA GLN A 60 3.09 3.91 1.53
C GLN A 60 3.08 5.43 1.32
N TRP A 61 2.78 6.21 2.34
CA TRP A 61 2.84 7.67 2.28
C TRP A 61 4.18 8.17 2.79
N ASN A 62 4.87 8.96 1.97
CA ASN A 62 6.16 9.57 2.30
C ASN A 62 5.99 10.90 3.04
N SER A 63 4.78 11.48 3.02
CA SER A 63 4.47 12.75 3.66
C SER A 63 2.99 12.85 4.03
N THR A 64 2.71 13.55 5.14
CA THR A 64 1.36 14.01 5.50
C THR A 64 1.13 15.47 5.11
N LYS A 65 2.09 16.12 4.45
CA LYS A 65 2.00 17.52 3.98
C LYS A 65 1.80 17.60 2.48
N ASN A 66 2.42 16.68 1.74
CA ASN A 66 2.34 16.59 0.28
C ASN A 66 1.79 15.22 -0.10
N PRO A 67 1.08 15.07 -1.23
CA PRO A 67 0.58 13.79 -1.70
C PRO A 67 1.71 12.98 -2.33
N ASP A 68 2.72 12.61 -1.54
CA ASP A 68 3.90 11.87 -2.00
C ASP A 68 3.81 10.43 -1.50
N THR A 69 3.67 9.48 -2.43
CA THR A 69 3.48 8.07 -2.09
C THR A 69 4.38 7.14 -2.90
N ASN A 70 4.65 5.98 -2.31
CA ASN A 70 5.21 4.85 -3.00
C ASN A 70 4.15 3.76 -3.11
N LEU A 71 4.16 3.02 -4.21
CA LEU A 71 3.47 1.74 -4.29
C LEU A 71 4.44 0.66 -3.88
N ILE A 72 4.03 -0.15 -2.91
CA ILE A 72 4.84 -1.25 -2.37
C ILE A 72 4.12 -2.57 -2.63
N ALA A 73 4.88 -3.64 -2.76
CA ALA A 73 4.39 -5.01 -2.92
C ALA A 73 4.98 -5.86 -1.79
N ILE A 74 4.15 -6.74 -1.23
CA ILE A 74 4.53 -7.72 -0.22
C ILE A 74 4.12 -9.09 -0.74
N ASP A 75 5.07 -10.00 -0.86
CA ASP A 75 4.76 -11.39 -1.15
C ASP A 75 4.28 -12.11 0.12
N ILE A 76 3.10 -12.73 0.07
CA ILE A 76 2.43 -13.37 1.21
C ILE A 76 3.25 -14.53 1.80
N PHE A 77 4.01 -15.24 0.96
CA PHE A 77 4.72 -16.46 1.36
C PHE A 77 6.16 -16.19 1.79
N THR A 78 6.86 -15.31 1.07
CA THR A 78 8.26 -14.97 1.35
C THR A 78 8.41 -13.77 2.28
N LEU A 79 7.32 -13.03 2.53
CA LEU A 79 7.27 -11.78 3.30
C LEU A 79 8.16 -10.67 2.71
N GLN A 80 8.60 -10.84 1.46
CA GLN A 80 9.47 -9.88 0.80
C GLN A 80 8.73 -8.57 0.55
N TYR A 81 9.23 -7.50 1.16
CA TYR A 81 8.80 -6.13 0.93
C TYR A 81 9.58 -5.51 -0.23
N LYS A 82 8.89 -4.91 -1.20
CA LYS A 82 9.51 -4.22 -2.34
C LYS A 82 8.77 -2.93 -2.67
N ILE A 83 9.50 -1.86 -2.95
CA ILE A 83 8.92 -0.67 -3.57
C ILE A 83 8.88 -0.90 -5.07
N VAL A 84 7.69 -0.85 -5.68
CA VAL A 84 7.50 -1.11 -7.11
C VAL A 84 7.26 0.17 -7.91
N LEU A 85 6.83 1.25 -7.26
CA LEU A 85 6.80 2.61 -7.81
C LEU A 85 7.13 3.62 -6.71
N GLU A 86 7.89 4.64 -7.08
CA GLU A 86 8.35 5.69 -6.15
C GLU A 86 7.81 7.07 -6.53
N ASN A 87 7.70 7.94 -5.52
CA ASN A 87 7.47 9.38 -5.67
C ASN A 87 6.20 9.73 -6.50
N ILE A 88 5.14 8.94 -6.38
CA ILE A 88 3.84 9.20 -7.00
C ILE A 88 3.23 10.41 -6.31
N LYS A 89 2.91 11.46 -7.08
CA LYS A 89 2.35 12.71 -6.57
C LYS A 89 0.82 12.64 -6.39
N SER A 90 0.35 11.58 -5.73
CA SER A 90 -1.06 11.30 -5.45
C SER A 90 -1.22 10.35 -4.28
N VAL A 91 -2.33 10.49 -3.56
CA VAL A 91 -2.82 9.58 -2.50
C VAL A 91 -4.07 8.81 -2.94
N PHE A 92 -4.48 8.94 -4.21
CA PHE A 92 -5.66 8.29 -4.78
C PHE A 92 -5.22 7.33 -5.89
N GLY A 93 -4.90 6.11 -5.47
CA GLY A 93 -4.46 5.02 -6.32
C GLY A 93 -5.51 3.94 -6.51
N GLU A 94 -5.46 3.27 -7.66
CA GLU A 94 -6.25 2.08 -7.95
C GLU A 94 -5.40 1.10 -8.75
N MET A 95 -5.56 -0.20 -8.53
CA MET A 95 -4.91 -1.22 -9.34
C MET A 95 -5.87 -1.75 -10.40
N ARG A 96 -5.38 -1.91 -11.63
CA ARG A 96 -6.15 -2.46 -12.75
C ARG A 96 -5.38 -3.56 -13.43
N TYR A 97 -6.05 -4.68 -13.65
CA TYR A 97 -5.52 -5.79 -14.43
C TYR A 97 -6.21 -5.84 -15.80
N ARG A 98 -5.45 -5.70 -16.89
CA ARG A 98 -5.97 -5.76 -18.26
C ARG A 98 -4.89 -6.24 -19.22
N ASN A 99 -5.27 -6.97 -20.27
CA ASN A 99 -4.34 -7.51 -21.28
C ASN A 99 -3.16 -8.30 -20.66
N ASN A 100 -3.45 -9.08 -19.62
CA ASN A 100 -2.46 -9.87 -18.89
C ASN A 100 -1.32 -9.05 -18.25
N GLN A 101 -1.63 -7.79 -17.90
CA GLN A 101 -0.71 -6.83 -17.32
C GLN A 101 -1.39 -6.12 -16.15
N LEU A 102 -0.58 -5.81 -15.13
CA LEU A 102 -1.03 -5.11 -13.94
C LEU A 102 -0.60 -3.64 -14.02
N TYR A 103 -1.52 -2.75 -13.71
CA TYR A 103 -1.32 -1.31 -13.76
C TYR A 103 -1.68 -0.69 -12.42
N PHE A 104 -0.90 0.29 -11.99
CA PHE A 104 -1.31 1.25 -10.99
C PHE A 104 -1.82 2.51 -11.67
N VAL A 105 -3.00 2.97 -11.28
CA VAL A 105 -3.68 4.15 -11.83
C VAL A 105 -3.72 5.22 -10.76
N ASP A 106 -3.02 6.31 -11.01
CA ASP A 106 -3.17 7.55 -10.27
C ASP A 106 -4.42 8.26 -10.79
N GLN A 107 -5.49 8.21 -9.99
CA GLN A 107 -6.79 8.77 -10.36
C GLN A 107 -6.76 10.30 -10.42
N TYR A 108 -5.93 10.94 -9.60
CA TYR A 108 -5.85 12.40 -9.53
C TYR A 108 -5.14 12.98 -10.75
N ASN A 109 -3.96 12.44 -11.08
CA ASN A 109 -3.18 12.91 -12.22
C ASN A 109 -3.55 12.23 -13.54
N LYS A 110 -4.52 11.30 -13.53
CA LYS A 110 -4.96 10.49 -14.69
C LYS A 110 -3.78 9.80 -15.37
N LYS A 111 -2.85 9.26 -14.58
CA LYS A 111 -1.64 8.60 -15.05
C LYS A 111 -1.67 7.12 -14.71
N GLU A 112 -1.19 6.30 -15.63
CA GLU A 112 -1.10 4.86 -15.45
C GLU A 112 0.37 4.42 -15.48
N TYR A 113 0.69 3.45 -14.64
CA TYR A 113 2.01 2.89 -14.46
C TYR A 113 1.92 1.39 -14.63
N LEU A 114 2.66 0.83 -15.60
CA LEU A 114 2.77 -0.61 -15.73
C LEU A 114 3.60 -1.17 -14.56
N ILE A 115 3.06 -2.18 -13.88
CA ILE A 115 3.74 -2.91 -12.82
C ILE A 115 4.41 -4.12 -13.46
N THR A 116 5.72 -4.06 -13.59
CA THR A 116 6.52 -5.19 -14.06
C THR A 116 6.91 -6.05 -12.86
N GLU A 117 6.40 -7.28 -12.81
CA GLU A 117 7.00 -8.31 -11.96
C GLU A 117 8.49 -8.38 -12.31
N SER A 118 9.34 -8.18 -11.31
CA SER A 118 10.80 -8.10 -11.46
C SER A 118 11.46 -9.06 -10.52
#